data_AF-A0A5B8MRE2-F1
#
_entry.id   AF-A0A5B8MRE2-F1
#
_cell.length_a   1.000
_cell.length_b   1.000
_cell.length_c   1.000
_cell.angle_alpha   90.00
_cell.angle_beta   90.00
_cell.angle_gamma   90.00
#
_symmetry.space_group_name_H-M   'P 1'
#
loop_
_entity.id
_entity.type
_entity.pdbx_description
1 polymer ?
#
loop_
_entity_poly.entity_id
_entity_poly.type
_entity_poly.pdbx_seq_one_letter_code
_entity_poly.pdbx_strand_id
1 'polypeptide(L)'
;MAKRALRELLRALQRYAPENKDVRTQVLEEFRRNVAAKGEGVEAGIALAKDYAFLLHSVNGHLDLLLDMNISTDRASRQRETVKKIARRVGLRTSYEDDLDD
;
A
#
# COMPACT_ATOMS: atom_id res chain seq x y z
N MET A 1 0.68 -6.84 22.00
CA MET A 1 1.25 -7.19 20.69
C MET A 1 0.21 -7.22 19.57
N ALA A 2 -0.97 -7.84 19.77
CA ALA A 2 -2.05 -7.92 18.77
C ALA A 2 -2.48 -6.59 18.14
N LYS A 3 -2.71 -5.54 18.94
CA LYS A 3 -3.13 -4.20 18.46
C LYS A 3 -2.14 -3.58 17.47
N ARG A 4 -0.85 -3.86 17.64
CA ARG A 4 0.21 -3.36 16.75
C ARG A 4 0.17 -4.11 15.42
N ALA A 5 0.11 -5.44 15.46
CA ALA A 5 0.01 -6.29 14.27
C ALA A 5 -1.25 -5.94 13.43
N LEU A 6 -2.41 -5.77 14.07
CA LEU A 6 -3.63 -5.32 13.40
C LEU A 6 -3.45 -3.96 12.72
N ARG A 7 -2.83 -3.00 13.42
CA ARG A 7 -2.61 -1.66 12.85
C ARG A 7 -1.66 -1.70 11.66
N GLU A 8 -0.59 -2.48 11.75
CA GLU A 8 0.38 -2.65 10.67
C GLU A 8 -0.28 -3.29 9.43
N LEU A 9 -1.07 -4.35 9.62
CA LEU A 9 -1.81 -4.99 8.54
C LEU A 9 -2.86 -4.07 7.91
N LEU A 10 -3.64 -3.34 8.70
CA LEU A 10 -4.64 -2.40 8.17
C LEU A 10 -4.00 -1.25 7.39
N ARG A 11 -2.85 -0.74 7.84
CA ARG A 11 -2.07 0.27 7.10
C ARG A 11 -1.53 -0.29 5.78
N ALA A 12 -1.03 -1.52 5.79
CA ALA A 12 -0.56 -2.20 4.59
C ALA A 12 -1.71 -2.34 3.57
N LEU A 13 -2.87 -2.84 4.01
CA LEU A 13 -4.07 -2.99 3.18
C LEU A 13 -4.54 -1.64 2.63
N GLN A 14 -4.58 -0.59 3.45
CA GLN A 14 -4.99 0.74 2.98
C GLN A 14 -4.02 1.31 1.93
N ARG A 15 -2.73 1.02 2.06
CA ARG A 15 -1.70 1.54 1.15
C ARG A 15 -1.65 0.80 -0.18
N TYR A 16 -1.75 -0.53 -0.13
CA TYR A 16 -1.46 -1.40 -1.27
C TYR A 16 -2.69 -2.07 -1.89
N ALA A 17 -3.84 -2.05 -1.20
CA ALA A 17 -5.09 -2.63 -1.65
C ALA A 17 -6.33 -1.81 -1.20
N PRO A 18 -6.38 -0.48 -1.48
CA PRO A 18 -7.43 0.41 -0.97
C PRO A 18 -8.85 0.05 -1.45
N GLU A 19 -8.97 -0.58 -2.61
CA GLU A 19 -10.21 -1.09 -3.20
C GLU A 19 -10.81 -2.27 -2.41
N ASN A 20 -9.97 -3.05 -1.71
CA ASN A 20 -10.38 -4.23 -0.96
C ASN A 20 -10.91 -3.90 0.44
N LYS A 21 -11.97 -3.09 0.51
CA LYS A 21 -12.61 -2.66 1.77
C LYS A 21 -13.16 -3.85 2.57
N ASP A 22 -13.71 -4.85 1.88
CA ASP A 22 -14.31 -6.03 2.52
C ASP A 22 -13.26 -6.85 3.28
N VAL A 23 -12.05 -6.98 2.73
CA VAL A 23 -10.93 -7.66 3.38
C VAL A 23 -10.55 -6.96 4.68
N ARG A 24 -10.52 -5.62 4.73
CA ARG A 24 -10.24 -4.90 5.99
C ARG A 24 -11.32 -5.15 7.04
N THR A 25 -12.58 -5.19 6.62
CA THR A 25 -13.71 -5.46 7.52
C THR A 25 -13.61 -6.89 8.07
N GLN A 26 -13.34 -7.87 7.22
CA GLN A 26 -13.11 -9.26 7.62
C GLN A 26 -11.96 -9.39 8.62
N VAL A 27 -10.82 -8.73 8.36
CA VAL A 27 -9.68 -8.72 9.30
C VAL A 27 -10.10 -8.15 10.66
N LEU A 28 -10.86 -7.05 10.69
CA LEU A 28 -11.34 -6.48 11.95
C LEU A 28 -12.28 -7.43 12.70
N GLU A 29 -13.18 -8.12 11.99
CA GLU A 29 -14.09 -9.10 12.56
C GLU A 29 -13.36 -10.32 13.10
N GLU A 30 -12.37 -10.85 12.38
CA GLU A 30 -11.53 -11.96 12.84
C GLU A 30 -10.75 -11.61 14.11
N PHE A 31 -10.16 -10.41 14.16
CA PHE A 31 -9.48 -9.95 15.37
C PHE A 31 -10.44 -9.79 16.56
N ARG A 32 -11.68 -9.36 16.33
CA ARG A 32 -12.71 -9.27 17.39
C ARG A 32 -13.15 -10.65 17.87
N ARG A 33 -13.39 -11.59 16.95
CA ARG A 33 -13.76 -12.97 17.27
C ARG A 33 -12.70 -13.67 18.13
N ASN A 34 -11.43 -13.53 17.75
CA ASN A 34 -10.32 -14.15 18.49
C ASN A 34 -10.12 -13.56 19.91
N VAL A 35 -10.45 -12.27 20.11
CA VAL A 35 -10.46 -11.67 21.46
C VAL A 35 -11.59 -12.24 22.32
N ALA A 36 -12.78 -12.43 21.73
CA ALA A 36 -13.94 -12.97 22.44
C ALA A 36 -13.76 -14.46 22.82
N ALA A 37 -13.08 -15.24 21.98
CA ALA A 37 -12.92 -16.68 22.15
C ALA A 37 -11.85 -17.10 23.18
N LYS A 38 -11.00 -16.17 23.68
CA LYS A 38 -9.83 -16.48 24.54
C LYS A 38 -9.04 -17.71 24.05
N GLY A 39 -8.93 -17.86 22.73
CA GLY A 39 -8.56 -19.12 22.10
C GLY A 39 -7.08 -19.48 22.25
N GLU A 40 -6.79 -20.78 22.33
CA GLU A 40 -5.47 -21.29 21.94
C GLU A 40 -5.16 -20.84 20.50
N GLY A 41 -3.91 -20.43 20.26
CA GLY A 41 -3.48 -19.97 18.93
C GLY A 41 -3.57 -18.46 18.67
N VAL A 42 -3.92 -17.63 19.67
CA VAL A 42 -3.88 -16.16 19.55
C VAL A 42 -2.49 -15.67 19.09
N GLU A 43 -1.42 -16.22 19.64
CA GLU A 43 -0.05 -15.88 19.21
C GLU A 43 0.23 -16.27 17.75
N ALA A 44 -0.28 -17.42 17.30
CA ALA A 44 -0.17 -17.84 15.90
C ALA A 44 -0.94 -16.90 14.96
N GLY A 45 -2.14 -16.43 15.35
CA GLY A 45 -2.89 -15.43 14.60
C GLY A 45 -2.20 -14.06 14.55
N ILE A 46 -1.56 -13.65 15.65
CA ILE A 46 -0.75 -12.42 15.68
C ILE A 46 0.47 -12.55 14.76
N ALA A 47 1.15 -13.70 14.77
CA ALA A 47 2.28 -13.98 13.88
C ALA A 47 1.82 -13.93 12.41
N LEU A 48 0.74 -14.62 12.07
CA LEU A 48 0.17 -14.64 10.73
C LEU A 48 -0.17 -13.23 10.22
N ALA A 49 -0.74 -12.38 11.08
CA ALA A 49 -1.04 -10.99 10.71
C ALA A 49 0.23 -10.16 10.42
N LYS A 50 1.33 -10.40 11.16
CA LYS A 50 2.62 -9.76 10.88
C LYS A 50 3.21 -10.27 9.57
N ASP A 51 3.14 -11.57 9.32
CA ASP A 51 3.67 -12.20 8.10
C ASP A 51 2.94 -11.66 6.85
N TYR A 52 1.61 -11.51 6.91
CA TYR A 52 0.86 -10.88 5.84
C TYR A 52 1.19 -9.39 5.65
N ALA A 53 1.35 -8.64 6.73
CA ALA A 53 1.76 -7.24 6.64
C ALA A 53 3.15 -7.11 5.99
N PHE A 54 4.08 -8.00 6.35
CA PHE A 54 5.41 -8.08 5.75
C PHE A 54 5.33 -8.45 4.27
N LEU A 55 4.54 -9.45 3.90
CA LEU A 55 4.35 -9.88 2.51
C LEU A 55 3.81 -8.74 1.64
N LEU A 56 2.80 -8.01 2.12
CA LEU A 56 2.26 -6.86 1.39
C LEU A 56 3.33 -5.79 1.17
N HIS A 57 4.17 -5.52 2.17
CA HIS A 57 5.25 -4.55 2.03
C HIS A 57 6.35 -5.03 1.08
N SER A 58 6.74 -6.30 1.15
CA SER A 58 7.82 -6.86 0.34
C SER A 58 7.43 -6.96 -1.13
N VAL A 59 6.25 -7.51 -1.44
CA VAL A 59 5.75 -7.64 -2.82
C VAL A 59 5.64 -6.26 -3.48
N ASN A 60 5.05 -5.29 -2.78
CA ASN A 60 4.92 -3.94 -3.33
C ASN A 60 6.26 -3.21 -3.39
N GLY A 61 7.18 -3.45 -2.45
CA GLY A 61 8.54 -2.92 -2.51
C GLY A 61 9.32 -3.48 -3.71
N HIS A 62 9.17 -4.77 -4.02
CA HIS A 62 9.74 -5.37 -5.22
C HIS A 62 9.08 -4.84 -6.50
N LEU A 63 7.77 -4.61 -6.50
CA LEU A 63 7.08 -3.96 -7.61
C LEU A 63 7.63 -2.55 -7.84
N ASP A 64 7.75 -1.73 -6.78
CA ASP A 64 8.32 -0.39 -6.87
C ASP A 64 9.75 -0.42 -7.44
N LEU A 65 10.59 -1.39 -7.01
CA LEU A 65 11.93 -1.59 -7.56
C LEU A 65 11.92 -1.99 -9.03
N LEU A 66 11.08 -2.93 -9.45
CA LEU A 66 10.95 -3.34 -10.86
C LEU A 66 10.47 -2.18 -11.74
N LEU A 67 9.54 -1.39 -11.21
CA LEU A 67 9.07 -0.16 -11.82
C LEU A 67 10.22 0.84 -11.94
N ASP A 68 11.03 1.05 -10.89
CA ASP A 68 12.17 1.99 -10.89
C ASP A 68 13.30 1.53 -11.84
N MET A 69 13.51 0.21 -11.93
CA MET A 69 14.46 -0.42 -12.86
C MET A 69 14.03 -0.37 -14.33
N ASN A 70 13.01 0.42 -14.70
CA ASN A 70 12.57 0.66 -16.08
C ASN A 70 12.18 -0.62 -16.86
N ILE A 71 11.78 -1.71 -16.19
CA ILE A 71 11.57 -2.99 -16.89
C ILE A 71 10.20 -3.03 -17.61
N SER A 72 9.28 -2.07 -17.42
CA SER A 72 7.93 -2.20 -18.03
C SER A 72 7.12 -0.94 -18.37
N THR A 73 7.62 0.30 -18.23
CA THR A 73 6.76 1.46 -18.60
C THR A 73 7.54 2.68 -19.08
N ASP A 74 7.01 3.30 -20.14
CA ASP A 74 7.52 4.48 -20.84
C ASP A 74 8.16 5.53 -19.90
N ARG A 75 9.48 5.66 -20.04
CA ARG A 75 10.35 6.58 -19.30
C ARG A 75 9.87 8.03 -19.41
N ALA A 76 9.26 8.39 -20.54
CA ALA A 76 8.78 9.76 -20.78
C ALA A 76 7.61 10.13 -19.87
N SER A 77 6.62 9.23 -19.73
CA SER A 77 5.44 9.46 -18.89
C SER A 77 5.78 9.71 -17.41
N ARG A 78 6.74 8.97 -16.84
CA ARG A 78 7.17 9.19 -15.44
C ARG A 78 8.02 10.43 -15.23
N GLN A 79 8.86 10.75 -16.20
CA GLN A 79 9.63 11.98 -16.16
C GLN A 79 8.71 13.19 -16.23
N ARG A 80 7.65 13.15 -17.06
CA ARG A 80 6.58 14.16 -17.09
C ARG A 80 5.90 14.32 -15.72
N GLU A 81 5.51 13.22 -15.08
CA GLU A 81 4.86 13.23 -13.76
C GLU A 81 5.77 13.81 -12.67
N THR A 82 7.06 13.46 -12.70
CA THR A 82 8.07 13.96 -11.75
C THR A 82 8.30 15.46 -11.93
N VAL A 83 8.44 15.91 -13.19
CA VAL A 83 8.60 17.32 -13.52
C VAL A 83 7.36 18.13 -13.12
N LYS A 84 6.14 17.61 -13.36
CA LYS A 84 4.88 18.20 -12.87
C LYS A 84 4.88 18.36 -11.34
N LYS A 85 5.27 17.32 -10.59
CA LYS A 85 5.34 17.38 -9.11
C LYS A 85 6.36 18.41 -8.61
N ILE A 86 7.53 18.47 -9.24
CA ILE A 86 8.57 19.45 -8.88
C ILE A 86 8.08 20.86 -9.16
N ALA A 87 7.55 21.11 -10.36
CA ALA A 87 7.05 22.42 -10.78
C ALA A 87 5.97 22.95 -9.83
N ARG A 88 4.96 22.12 -9.48
CA ARG A 88 3.93 22.50 -8.49
C ARG A 88 4.51 22.84 -7.12
N ARG A 89 5.54 22.12 -6.67
CA ARG A 89 6.19 22.37 -5.38
C ARG A 89 6.96 23.70 -5.36
N VAL A 90 7.41 24.19 -6.50
CA VAL A 90 8.13 25.48 -6.64
C VAL A 90 7.27 26.60 -7.24
N GLY A 91 5.96 26.37 -7.42
CA GLY A 91 5.04 27.36 -7.99
C GLY A 91 5.19 27.61 -9.50
N LEU A 92 5.85 26.71 -10.22
CA LEU A 92 6.03 26.76 -11.67
C LEU A 92 5.00 25.88 -12.39
N ARG A 93 4.65 26.24 -13.64
CA ARG A 93 3.84 25.40 -14.54
C ARG A 93 4.73 24.70 -15.56
N THR A 94 4.32 23.53 -16.01
CA THR A 94 5.05 22.74 -17.03
C THR A 94 4.28 22.76 -18.34
N SER A 95 4.98 22.81 -19.49
CA SER A 95 4.35 22.72 -20.83
C SER A 95 3.58 21.42 -21.08
N TYR A 96 3.77 20.39 -20.25
CA TYR A 96 2.99 19.15 -20.27
C TYR A 96 1.54 19.29 -19.76
N GLU A 97 1.12 20.49 -19.36
CA GLU A 97 -0.29 20.79 -19.05
C GLU A 97 -1.09 21.15 -20.31
N ASP A 98 -0.43 21.54 -21.41
CA ASP A 98 -1.08 21.96 -22.66
C ASP A 98 -1.40 20.77 -23.60
N ASP A 99 -0.86 19.57 -23.35
CA ASP A 99 -1.02 18.38 -24.21
C ASP A 99 -2.31 17.56 -23.93
N LEU A 100 -3.27 18.07 -23.15
CA LEU A 100 -4.49 17.34 -22.75
C LEU A 100 -5.80 18.05 -23.11
N ASP A 101 -5.74 19.22 -23.75
CA ASP A 101 -6.90 19.90 -24.34
C ASP A 101 -6.80 19.81 -25.88
N ASP A 102 -7.06 18.63 -26.43
CA ASP A 102 -7.55 18.40 -27.81
C ASP A 102 -8.28 17.04 -27.89
#